data_AF-A0A9P3LBM8-F1
#
_entry.id   AF-A0A9P3LBM8-F1
#
_cell.length_a   1.000
_cell.length_b   1.000
_cell.length_c   1.000
_cell.angle_alpha   90.00
_cell.angle_beta   90.00
_cell.angle_gamma   90.00
#
_symmetry.space_group_name_H-M   'P 1'
#
loop_
_entity.id
_entity.type
_entity.pdbx_description
1 polymer ?
#
loop_
_entity_poly.entity_id
_entity_poly.type
_entity_poly.pdbx_seq_one_letter_code
_entity_poly.pdbx_strand_id
1 'polypeptide(L)'
;MRATDERGKHALQHVLQKSAYDYPKTCQLWVTLYNITGCSILWVPAAAGEIHARRRKVMMPAFSAPQLRFFLPLFCRSASKPWKDLILAGRPGGTTVEVNDWLARTTLDVIGEAAFDFDFGALDNAQNELRRGYHNMFADSQLYSSVWSMIFQALWSLMPEPLPYYIRYLPTREFKCYRAMREIMEKFSAELIKERRRDFVAGDPDKSCKDVMSVLRSTCRTCR
;
A
#
# COMPACT_ATOMS: atom_id res chain seq x y z
N MET A 1 -21.28 23.80 -23.84
CA MET A 1 -20.15 23.09 -23.21
C MET A 1 -20.03 23.23 -21.68
N ARG A 2 -20.42 24.35 -21.04
CA ARG A 2 -20.35 24.46 -19.55
C ARG A 2 -21.39 23.61 -18.79
N ALA A 3 -22.59 23.40 -19.34
CA ALA A 3 -23.65 22.63 -18.68
C ALA A 3 -23.42 21.09 -18.65
N THR A 4 -22.52 20.57 -19.49
CA THR A 4 -22.10 19.15 -19.45
C THR A 4 -20.99 18.92 -18.41
N ASP A 5 -20.16 19.92 -18.16
CA ASP A 5 -19.10 19.89 -17.14
C ASP A 5 -19.67 19.85 -15.72
N GLU A 6 -20.67 20.68 -15.42
CA GLU A 6 -21.33 20.68 -14.10
C GLU A 6 -22.07 19.37 -13.78
N ARG A 7 -22.72 18.76 -14.77
CA ARG A 7 -23.36 17.45 -14.61
C ARG A 7 -22.33 16.35 -14.31
N GLY A 8 -21.16 16.40 -14.96
CA GLY A 8 -20.06 15.48 -14.68
C GLY A 8 -19.53 15.61 -13.26
N LYS A 9 -19.35 16.84 -12.76
CA LYS A 9 -18.93 17.10 -11.38
C LYS A 9 -19.93 16.56 -10.37
N HIS A 10 -21.23 16.80 -10.58
CA HIS A 10 -22.27 16.29 -9.69
C HIS A 10 -22.37 14.76 -9.71
N ALA A 11 -22.17 14.13 -10.88
CA ALA A 11 -22.13 12.67 -11.00
C ALA A 11 -20.93 12.07 -10.25
N LEU A 12 -19.73 12.63 -10.43
CA LEU A 12 -18.53 12.21 -9.70
C LEU A 12 -18.68 12.41 -8.20
N GLN A 13 -19.26 13.54 -7.78
CA GLN A 13 -19.53 13.80 -6.36
C GLN A 13 -20.52 12.79 -5.78
N HIS A 14 -21.55 12.43 -6.54
CA HIS A 14 -22.52 11.42 -6.12
C HIS A 14 -21.85 10.06 -5.91
N VAL A 15 -21.10 9.58 -6.91
CA VAL A 15 -20.46 8.26 -6.89
C VAL A 15 -19.31 8.18 -5.89
N LEU A 16 -18.43 9.20 -5.81
CA LEU A 16 -17.20 9.12 -5.01
C LEU A 16 -17.33 9.66 -3.59
N GLN A 17 -18.34 10.49 -3.30
CA GLN A 17 -18.48 11.13 -1.98
C GLN A 17 -19.82 10.81 -1.31
N LYS A 18 -20.95 11.15 -1.94
CA LYS A 18 -22.28 11.07 -1.29
C LYS A 18 -22.73 9.63 -1.07
N SER A 19 -22.58 8.79 -2.09
CA SER A 19 -23.07 7.41 -2.14
C SER A 19 -21.95 6.40 -2.35
N ALA A 20 -20.73 6.69 -1.87
CA ALA A 20 -19.56 5.86 -2.12
C ALA A 20 -19.70 4.39 -1.67
N TYR A 21 -20.51 4.14 -0.63
CA TYR A 21 -20.76 2.78 -0.15
C TYR A 21 -21.86 2.04 -0.93
N ASP A 22 -22.69 2.77 -1.70
CA ASP A 22 -23.71 2.19 -2.57
C ASP A 22 -23.11 1.65 -3.88
N TYR A 23 -21.87 2.04 -4.19
CA TYR A 23 -21.09 1.57 -5.34
C TYR A 23 -19.95 0.64 -4.89
N PRO A 24 -20.23 -0.65 -4.64
CA PRO A 24 -19.21 -1.59 -4.24
C PRO A 24 -18.17 -1.80 -5.36
N LYS A 25 -16.93 -2.08 -4.95
CA LYS A 25 -15.88 -2.52 -5.89
C LYS A 25 -16.28 -3.84 -6.56
N THR A 26 -15.72 -4.14 -7.73
CA THR A 26 -15.98 -5.38 -8.45
C THR A 26 -15.46 -6.62 -7.69
N CYS A 27 -16.13 -7.77 -7.85
CA CYS A 27 -15.71 -9.05 -7.24
C CYS A 27 -14.24 -9.39 -7.56
N GLN A 28 -13.78 -9.09 -8.77
CA GLN A 28 -12.40 -9.27 -9.17
C GLN A 28 -11.43 -8.43 -8.32
N LEU A 29 -11.74 -7.14 -8.13
CA LEU A 29 -10.90 -6.26 -7.30
C LEU A 29 -10.92 -6.70 -5.83
N TRP A 30 -12.08 -7.16 -5.34
CA TRP A 30 -12.27 -7.75 -4.01
C TRP A 30 -11.31 -8.92 -3.75
N VAL A 31 -11.33 -9.91 -4.63
CA VAL A 31 -10.54 -11.15 -4.53
C VAL A 31 -9.06 -10.86 -4.66
N THR A 32 -8.67 -10.02 -5.62
CA THR A 32 -7.27 -9.64 -5.84
C THR A 32 -6.69 -8.91 -4.62
N LEU A 33 -7.41 -7.91 -4.08
CA LEU A 33 -6.95 -7.19 -2.89
C LEU A 33 -6.85 -8.10 -1.65
N TYR A 34 -7.77 -9.05 -1.50
CA TYR A 34 -7.70 -10.04 -0.42
C TYR A 34 -6.46 -10.94 -0.54
N ASN A 35 -6.14 -11.41 -1.75
CA ASN A 35 -5.00 -12.29 -1.95
C ASN A 35 -3.65 -11.58 -1.73
N ILE A 36 -3.56 -10.29 -2.06
CA ILE A 36 -2.36 -9.47 -1.87
C ILE A 36 -2.23 -9.04 -0.41
N THR A 37 -3.28 -8.45 0.16
CA THR A 37 -3.21 -7.71 1.45
C THR A 37 -3.93 -8.39 2.62
N GLY A 38 -4.66 -9.48 2.36
CA GLY A 38 -5.53 -10.10 3.35
C GLY A 38 -6.70 -9.20 3.75
N CYS A 39 -7.14 -9.33 5.00
CA CYS A 39 -8.20 -8.53 5.60
C CYS A 39 -7.73 -7.09 5.94
N SER A 40 -7.29 -6.32 4.94
CA SER A 40 -6.78 -4.94 5.10
C SER A 40 -7.88 -3.88 5.00
N ILE A 41 -7.56 -2.59 5.20
CA ILE A 41 -8.51 -1.48 4.95
C ILE A 41 -8.90 -1.37 3.46
N LEU A 42 -8.03 -1.82 2.54
CA LEU A 42 -8.36 -1.86 1.12
C LEU A 42 -9.45 -2.89 0.83
N TRP A 43 -9.62 -3.85 1.76
CA TRP A 43 -10.59 -4.91 1.71
C TRP A 43 -11.81 -4.70 2.67
N VAL A 44 -13.01 -4.71 2.09
CA VAL A 44 -14.36 -4.38 2.56
C VAL A 44 -15.42 -5.14 1.73
N PRO A 45 -15.88 -6.34 2.11
CA PRO A 45 -16.99 -7.00 1.40
C PRO A 45 -18.15 -6.02 1.11
N ALA A 46 -18.84 -6.16 -0.02
CA ALA A 46 -19.89 -5.22 -0.42
C ALA A 46 -20.95 -4.98 0.68
N ALA A 47 -21.21 -5.98 1.53
CA ALA A 47 -22.12 -5.91 2.67
C ALA A 47 -21.54 -5.28 3.96
N ALA A 48 -20.26 -4.90 3.99
CA ALA A 48 -19.51 -4.56 5.21
C ALA A 48 -18.92 -3.14 5.22
N GLY A 49 -19.59 -2.17 4.58
CA GLY A 49 -19.14 -0.77 4.51
C GLY A 49 -18.81 -0.14 5.87
N GLU A 50 -19.50 -0.54 6.94
CA GLU A 50 -19.21 -0.07 8.30
C GLU A 50 -17.82 -0.46 8.81
N ILE A 51 -17.30 -1.63 8.41
CA ILE A 51 -15.96 -2.09 8.79
C ILE A 51 -14.91 -1.16 8.20
N HIS A 52 -15.09 -0.76 6.94
CA HIS A 52 -14.21 0.21 6.29
C HIS A 52 -14.24 1.56 7.00
N ALA A 53 -15.44 2.08 7.27
CA ALA A 53 -15.62 3.36 7.94
C ALA A 53 -14.94 3.37 9.31
N ARG A 54 -15.07 2.27 10.07
CA ARG A 54 -14.42 2.10 11.36
C ARG A 54 -12.89 2.07 11.25
N ARG A 55 -12.33 1.25 10.35
CA ARG A 55 -10.87 1.16 10.12
C ARG A 55 -10.30 2.51 9.69
N ARG A 56 -10.99 3.21 8.78
CA ARG A 56 -10.60 4.55 8.33
C ARG A 56 -10.61 5.55 9.49
N LYS A 57 -11.65 5.55 10.32
CA LYS A 57 -11.74 6.44 11.48
C LYS A 57 -10.57 6.26 12.44
N VAL A 58 -10.15 5.02 12.70
CA VAL A 58 -8.99 4.72 13.56
C VAL A 58 -7.68 5.17 12.91
N MET A 59 -7.54 5.05 11.58
CA MET A 59 -6.32 5.45 10.88
C MET A 59 -6.13 6.96 10.72
N MET A 60 -7.22 7.71 10.57
CA MET A 60 -7.17 9.11 10.13
C MET A 60 -6.33 10.07 11.00
N PRO A 61 -6.26 9.94 12.34
CA PRO A 61 -5.44 10.84 13.16
C PRO A 61 -3.96 10.85 12.78
N ALA A 62 -3.41 9.70 12.38
CA ALA A 62 -2.01 9.59 11.93
C ALA A 62 -1.75 10.26 10.58
N PHE A 63 -2.79 10.55 9.80
CA PHE A 63 -2.72 11.27 8.52
C PHE A 63 -3.28 12.69 8.62
N SER A 64 -3.27 13.28 9.82
CA SER A 64 -3.68 14.67 10.04
C SER A 64 -2.64 15.65 9.48
N ALA A 65 -3.06 16.88 9.15
CA ALA A 65 -2.16 17.89 8.59
C ALA A 65 -0.92 18.19 9.46
N PRO A 66 -1.01 18.26 10.81
CA PRO A 66 0.16 18.42 11.66
C PRO A 66 1.15 17.25 11.54
N GLN A 67 0.64 16.01 11.49
CA GLN A 67 1.47 14.81 11.33
C GLN A 67 2.15 14.78 9.96
N LEU A 68 1.42 15.12 8.89
CA LEU A 68 2.01 15.20 7.55
C LEU A 68 3.14 16.25 7.47
N ARG A 69 3.01 17.38 8.17
CA ARG A 69 4.07 18.39 8.25
C ARG A 69 5.32 17.87 8.97
N PHE A 70 5.14 17.01 9.98
CA PHE A 70 6.25 16.37 10.68
C PHE A 70 7.09 15.47 9.75
N PHE A 71 6.46 14.81 8.78
CA PHE A 71 7.16 13.95 7.80
C PHE A 71 7.79 14.71 6.63
N LEU A 72 7.58 16.03 6.48
CA LEU A 72 8.14 16.79 5.35
C LEU A 72 9.68 16.69 5.25
N PRO A 73 10.47 16.82 6.35
CA PRO A 73 11.92 16.69 6.27
C PRO A 73 12.35 15.31 5.76
N LEU A 74 11.64 14.24 6.16
CA LEU A 74 11.86 12.88 5.68
C LEU A 74 11.62 12.81 4.17
N PHE A 75 10.49 13.32 3.67
CA PHE A 75 10.17 13.31 2.25
C PHE A 75 11.23 14.07 1.42
N CYS A 76 11.65 15.25 1.88
CA CYS A 76 12.69 16.02 1.20
C CYS A 76 14.05 15.29 1.21
N ARG A 77 14.43 14.68 2.33
CA ARG A 77 15.68 13.92 2.43
C ARG A 77 15.68 12.74 1.47
N SER A 78 14.66 11.89 1.51
CA SER A 78 14.56 10.70 0.67
C SER A 78 14.42 11.05 -0.80
N ALA A 79 13.70 12.12 -1.15
CA ALA A 79 13.62 12.59 -2.53
C ALA A 79 14.96 13.10 -3.07
N SER A 80 15.82 13.70 -2.22
CA SER A 80 17.12 14.26 -2.64
C SER A 80 18.26 13.24 -2.70
N LYS A 81 18.21 12.19 -1.88
CA LYS A 81 19.25 11.16 -1.74
C LYS A 81 19.71 10.59 -3.10
N PRO A 82 18.83 10.09 -3.98
CA PRO A 82 19.27 9.46 -5.23
C PRO A 82 19.95 10.41 -6.21
N TRP A 83 19.53 11.68 -6.24
CA TRP A 83 20.08 12.67 -7.18
C TRP A 83 21.44 13.18 -6.75
N LYS A 84 21.68 13.31 -5.44
CA LYS A 84 22.97 13.78 -4.92
C LYS A 84 24.10 12.88 -5.41
N ASP A 85 23.92 11.56 -5.30
CA ASP A 85 24.95 10.60 -5.70
C ASP A 85 25.17 10.61 -7.23
N LEU A 86 24.10 10.74 -8.00
CA LEU A 86 24.17 10.83 -9.47
C LEU A 86 24.84 12.12 -9.96
N ILE A 87 24.53 13.26 -9.31
CA ILE A 87 25.14 14.56 -9.63
C ILE A 87 26.62 14.57 -9.23
N LEU A 88 26.95 14.03 -8.05
CA LEU A 88 28.33 13.93 -7.56
C LEU A 88 29.18 12.95 -8.37
N ALA A 89 28.59 11.88 -8.89
CA ALA A 89 29.25 10.92 -9.77
C ALA A 89 29.52 11.46 -11.20
N GLY A 90 29.06 12.68 -11.50
CA GLY A 90 29.35 13.51 -12.68
C GLY A 90 30.09 12.83 -13.84
N ARG A 91 29.34 12.22 -14.77
CA ARG A 91 29.91 11.73 -16.03
C ARG A 91 29.89 12.84 -17.10
N PRO A 92 31.01 13.06 -17.83
CA PRO A 92 31.00 13.95 -18.98
C PRO A 92 30.05 13.37 -20.06
N GLY A 93 28.94 14.07 -20.32
CA GLY A 93 27.88 13.64 -21.24
C GLY A 93 26.50 13.47 -20.61
N GLY A 94 26.36 13.63 -19.29
CA GLY A 94 25.09 13.44 -18.59
C GLY A 94 24.80 11.97 -18.28
N THR A 95 23.76 11.71 -17.48
CA THR A 95 23.38 10.35 -17.08
C THR A 95 21.89 10.15 -17.32
N THR A 96 21.54 9.13 -18.10
CA THR A 96 20.15 8.69 -18.27
C THR A 96 19.74 7.85 -17.07
N VAL A 97 18.62 8.20 -16.45
CA VAL A 97 18.15 7.56 -15.20
C VAL A 97 16.72 7.07 -15.40
N GLU A 98 16.45 5.85 -14.96
CA GLU A 98 15.11 5.28 -14.97
C GLU A 98 14.32 5.76 -13.74
N VAL A 99 13.51 6.80 -13.93
CA VAL A 99 12.84 7.51 -12.82
C VAL A 99 11.79 6.65 -12.11
N ASN A 100 11.12 5.74 -12.83
CA ASN A 100 10.05 4.91 -12.26
C ASN A 100 10.59 4.01 -11.14
N ASP A 101 11.69 3.32 -11.40
CA ASP A 101 12.33 2.48 -10.40
C ASP A 101 12.87 3.25 -9.20
N TRP A 102 13.51 4.41 -9.42
CA TRP A 102 13.94 5.26 -8.30
C TRP A 102 12.77 5.76 -7.47
N LEU A 103 11.65 6.11 -8.10
CA LEU A 103 10.44 6.52 -7.41
C LEU A 103 9.85 5.36 -6.59
N ALA A 104 9.81 4.15 -7.14
CA ALA A 104 9.34 2.96 -6.44
C ALA A 104 10.19 2.65 -5.20
N ARG A 105 11.53 2.74 -5.31
CA ARG A 105 12.45 2.58 -4.18
C ARG A 105 12.27 3.68 -3.13
N THR A 106 12.22 4.93 -3.56
CA THR A 106 12.09 6.09 -2.67
C THR A 106 10.80 6.02 -1.86
N THR A 107 9.68 5.71 -2.52
CA THR A 107 8.37 5.62 -1.87
C THR A 107 8.30 4.45 -0.89
N LEU A 108 8.97 3.33 -1.18
CA LEU A 108 9.05 2.18 -0.28
C LEU A 108 9.83 2.52 1.01
N ASP A 109 10.98 3.18 0.90
CA ASP A 109 11.75 3.59 2.09
C ASP A 109 11.02 4.67 2.88
N VAL A 110 10.41 5.66 2.20
CA VAL A 110 9.64 6.71 2.86
C VAL A 110 8.49 6.13 3.68
N ILE A 111 7.74 5.15 3.16
CA ILE A 111 6.65 4.55 3.92
C ILE A 111 7.18 3.68 5.06
N GLY A 112 8.31 2.99 4.88
CA GLY A 112 8.98 2.25 5.94
C GLY A 112 9.32 3.14 7.14
N GLU A 113 9.98 4.26 6.87
CA GLU A 113 10.42 5.18 7.91
C GLU A 113 9.25 5.98 8.49
N ALA A 114 8.37 6.54 7.65
CA ALA A 114 7.24 7.35 8.15
C ALA A 114 6.21 6.51 8.90
N ALA A 115 5.91 5.30 8.42
CA ALA A 115 4.84 4.50 9.00
C ALA A 115 5.30 3.59 10.14
N PHE A 116 6.53 3.07 10.06
CA PHE A 116 7.03 2.05 10.97
C PHE A 116 8.40 2.39 11.57
N ASP A 117 8.96 3.57 11.26
CA ASP A 117 10.31 4.00 11.66
C ASP A 117 11.35 2.91 11.36
N PHE A 118 11.19 2.28 10.19
CA PHE A 118 12.02 1.18 9.72
C PHE A 118 12.63 1.50 8.35
N ASP A 119 13.95 1.35 8.25
CA ASP A 119 14.66 1.53 7.00
C ASP A 119 14.67 0.22 6.21
N PHE A 120 13.93 0.18 5.10
CA PHE A 120 13.95 -0.97 4.20
C PHE A 120 15.23 -1.02 3.35
N GLY A 121 16.01 0.06 3.25
CA GLY A 121 17.22 0.10 2.43
C GLY A 121 16.97 -0.15 0.95
N ALA A 122 15.77 0.14 0.44
CA ALA A 122 15.41 -0.06 -0.97
C ALA A 122 16.14 0.92 -1.90
N LEU A 123 16.52 2.11 -1.40
CA LEU A 123 17.34 3.09 -2.10
C LEU A 123 18.79 2.64 -2.25
N ASP A 124 19.38 2.08 -1.18
CA ASP A 124 20.80 1.71 -1.14
C ASP A 124 21.06 0.34 -1.76
N ASN A 125 20.15 -0.61 -1.56
CA ASN A 125 20.27 -1.96 -2.09
C ASN A 125 19.18 -2.26 -3.12
N ALA A 126 19.57 -2.16 -4.39
CA ALA A 126 18.73 -2.55 -5.51
C ALA A 126 18.19 -4.00 -5.40
N GLN A 127 18.83 -4.92 -4.69
CA GLN A 127 18.42 -6.33 -4.65
C GLN A 127 17.66 -6.74 -3.39
N ASN A 128 17.10 -5.79 -2.62
CA ASN A 128 16.31 -6.13 -1.43
C ASN A 128 15.14 -7.10 -1.78
N GLU A 129 14.95 -8.14 -0.97
CA GLU A 129 13.87 -9.13 -1.09
C GLU A 129 12.50 -8.46 -1.18
N LEU A 130 12.26 -7.43 -0.37
CA LEU A 130 11.01 -6.67 -0.40
C LEU A 130 10.79 -5.95 -1.74
N ARG A 131 11.83 -5.30 -2.28
CA ARG A 131 11.76 -4.64 -3.59
C ARG A 131 11.50 -5.64 -4.70
N ARG A 132 12.19 -6.78 -4.72
CA ARG A 132 12.00 -7.82 -5.76
C ARG A 132 10.56 -8.35 -5.76
N GLY A 133 10.00 -8.61 -4.58
CA GLY A 133 8.60 -8.99 -4.43
C GLY A 133 7.65 -7.89 -4.93
N TYR A 134 7.90 -6.64 -4.53
CA TYR A 134 7.05 -5.49 -4.87
C TYR A 134 7.07 -5.14 -6.37
N HIS A 135 8.24 -5.11 -7.00
CA HIS A 135 8.40 -4.75 -8.42
C HIS A 135 7.75 -5.79 -9.34
N ASN A 136 7.98 -7.08 -9.07
CA ASN A 136 7.43 -8.16 -9.89
C ASN A 136 5.93 -8.34 -9.67
N MET A 137 5.39 -7.93 -8.51
CA MET A 137 3.97 -8.09 -8.21
C MET A 137 3.09 -7.44 -9.28
N PHE A 138 3.26 -6.15 -9.58
CA PHE A 138 2.39 -5.46 -10.53
C PHE A 138 2.62 -5.88 -11.98
N ALA A 139 3.89 -6.08 -12.38
CA ALA A 139 4.23 -6.51 -13.72
C ALA A 139 3.70 -7.92 -14.03
N ASP A 140 3.95 -8.88 -13.13
CA ASP A 140 3.58 -10.28 -13.35
C ASP A 140 2.09 -10.57 -13.16
N SER A 141 1.40 -9.78 -12.34
CA SER A 141 0.00 -10.05 -12.00
C SER A 141 -1.03 -9.22 -12.77
N GLN A 142 -0.70 -7.99 -13.19
CA GLN A 142 -1.65 -7.11 -13.86
C GLN A 142 -1.32 -6.85 -15.33
N LEU A 143 -0.04 -6.75 -15.68
CA LEU A 143 0.37 -6.30 -17.02
C LEU A 143 0.42 -7.43 -18.05
N TYR A 144 0.81 -8.65 -17.63
CA TYR A 144 0.98 -9.82 -18.50
C TYR A 144 0.00 -10.96 -18.20
N SER A 145 -1.26 -10.62 -17.84
CA SER A 145 -2.30 -11.61 -17.65
C SER A 145 -2.66 -12.28 -18.98
N SER A 146 -2.80 -13.61 -18.98
CA SER A 146 -3.25 -14.37 -20.14
C SER A 146 -4.73 -14.05 -20.44
N VAL A 147 -5.13 -14.12 -21.72
CA VAL A 147 -6.54 -13.94 -22.10
C VAL A 147 -7.45 -14.93 -21.35
N TRP A 148 -6.97 -16.15 -21.12
CA TRP A 148 -7.70 -17.16 -20.34
C TRP A 148 -7.87 -16.80 -18.86
N SER A 149 -6.87 -16.16 -18.24
CA SER A 149 -7.01 -15.66 -16.87
C SER A 149 -7.99 -14.49 -16.80
N MET A 150 -8.04 -13.62 -17.80
CA MET A 150 -9.06 -12.56 -17.86
C MET A 150 -10.49 -13.11 -17.96
N ILE A 151 -10.71 -14.10 -18.84
CA ILE A 151 -12.02 -14.76 -18.97
C ILE A 151 -12.39 -15.47 -17.66
N PHE A 152 -11.44 -16.18 -17.05
CA PHE A 152 -11.65 -16.84 -15.76
C PHE A 152 -12.00 -15.85 -14.64
N GLN A 153 -11.32 -14.70 -14.59
CA GLN A 153 -11.58 -13.62 -13.64
C GLN A 153 -12.97 -12.98 -13.84
N ALA A 154 -13.39 -12.79 -15.09
CA ALA A 154 -14.73 -12.26 -15.40
C ALA A 154 -15.83 -13.22 -14.90
N LEU A 155 -15.59 -14.53 -15.01
CA LEU A 155 -16.52 -15.57 -14.54
C LEU A 155 -16.65 -15.62 -13.01
N TRP A 156 -15.75 -15.00 -12.24
CA TRP A 156 -15.87 -14.93 -10.77
C TRP A 156 -17.11 -14.18 -10.31
N SER A 157 -17.64 -13.27 -11.13
CA SER A 157 -18.90 -12.58 -10.83
C SER A 157 -20.11 -13.52 -10.79
N LEU A 158 -20.02 -14.66 -11.46
CA LEU A 158 -21.08 -15.68 -11.54
C LEU A 158 -20.97 -16.74 -10.43
N MET A 159 -19.92 -16.67 -9.61
CA MET A 159 -19.55 -17.68 -8.64
C MET A 159 -20.12 -17.36 -7.25
N PRO A 160 -20.62 -18.35 -6.49
CA PRO A 160 -21.15 -18.12 -5.14
C PRO A 160 -20.05 -17.63 -4.18
N GLU A 161 -20.43 -16.74 -3.26
CA GLU A 161 -19.49 -15.96 -2.42
C GLU A 161 -18.40 -16.70 -1.63
N PRO A 162 -18.51 -17.97 -1.19
CA PRO A 162 -17.39 -18.60 -0.49
C PRO A 162 -16.28 -19.06 -1.43
N LEU A 163 -16.58 -19.33 -2.70
CA LEU A 163 -15.65 -20.00 -3.61
C LEU A 163 -14.44 -19.13 -3.98
N PRO A 164 -14.57 -17.80 -4.21
CA PRO A 164 -13.45 -16.94 -4.53
C PRO A 164 -12.35 -16.86 -3.46
N TYR A 165 -12.66 -17.17 -2.20
CA TYR A 165 -11.65 -17.25 -1.13
C TYR A 165 -10.73 -18.47 -1.28
N TYR A 166 -11.20 -19.56 -1.88
CA TYR A 166 -10.42 -20.78 -2.12
C TYR A 166 -9.56 -20.73 -3.39
N ILE A 167 -9.81 -19.75 -4.28
CA ILE A 167 -9.05 -19.54 -5.52
C ILE A 167 -7.57 -19.24 -5.24
N ARG A 168 -7.21 -18.84 -4.01
CA ARG A 168 -5.83 -18.67 -3.55
C ARG A 168 -4.93 -19.89 -3.77
N TYR A 169 -5.49 -21.09 -3.80
CA TYR A 169 -4.74 -22.33 -3.98
C TYR A 169 -4.48 -22.70 -5.45
N LEU A 170 -5.02 -21.93 -6.41
CA LEU A 170 -4.81 -22.22 -7.81
C LEU A 170 -3.34 -22.01 -8.22
N PRO A 171 -2.75 -22.92 -9.01
CA PRO A 171 -1.36 -22.86 -9.40
C PRO A 171 -1.09 -21.89 -10.57
N THR A 172 -1.89 -20.83 -10.75
CA THR A 172 -1.65 -19.83 -11.81
C THR A 172 -0.47 -18.92 -11.48
N ARG A 173 0.13 -18.30 -12.50
CA ARG A 173 1.26 -17.37 -12.33
C ARG A 173 0.91 -16.23 -11.37
N GLU A 174 -0.27 -15.65 -11.53
CA GLU A 174 -0.78 -14.54 -10.71
C GLU A 174 -0.89 -14.93 -9.24
N PHE A 175 -1.56 -16.05 -8.93
CA PHE A 175 -1.74 -16.51 -7.55
C PHE A 175 -0.44 -17.00 -6.91
N LYS A 176 0.51 -17.54 -7.70
CA LYS A 176 1.87 -17.81 -7.21
C LYS A 176 2.59 -16.51 -6.81
N CYS A 177 2.51 -15.48 -7.64
CA CYS A 177 3.09 -14.18 -7.35
C CYS A 177 2.46 -13.54 -6.09
N TYR A 178 1.13 -13.54 -5.98
CA TYR A 178 0.43 -13.04 -4.80
C TYR A 178 0.82 -13.78 -3.51
N ARG A 179 0.97 -15.11 -3.57
CA ARG A 179 1.41 -15.90 -2.40
C ARG A 179 2.84 -15.57 -2.00
N ALA A 180 3.77 -15.52 -2.96
CA ALA A 180 5.16 -15.17 -2.68
C ALA A 180 5.28 -13.77 -2.06
N MET A 181 4.56 -12.78 -2.61
CA MET A 181 4.55 -11.42 -2.05
C MET A 181 3.96 -11.39 -0.64
N ARG A 182 2.87 -12.14 -0.43
CA ARG A 182 2.25 -12.21 0.90
C ARG A 182 3.18 -12.86 1.93
N GLU A 183 3.91 -13.91 1.58
CA GLU A 183 4.91 -14.52 2.46
C GLU A 183 6.04 -13.55 2.80
N ILE A 184 6.53 -12.78 1.83
CA ILE A 184 7.53 -11.72 2.05
C ILE A 184 6.95 -10.67 3.01
N MET A 185 5.75 -10.15 2.74
CA MET A 185 5.11 -9.14 3.59
C MET A 185 4.81 -9.66 5.00
N GLU A 186 4.41 -10.92 5.17
CA GLU A 186 4.19 -11.55 6.47
C GLU A 186 5.49 -11.65 7.28
N LYS A 187 6.61 -12.02 6.64
CA LYS A 187 7.94 -12.02 7.27
C LYS A 187 8.34 -10.62 7.75
N PHE A 188 8.31 -9.63 6.86
CA PHE A 188 8.66 -8.25 7.19
C PHE A 188 7.73 -7.66 8.27
N SER A 189 6.43 -7.92 8.18
CA SER A 189 5.46 -7.47 9.19
C SER A 189 5.74 -8.09 10.56
N ALA A 190 6.11 -9.38 10.61
CA ALA A 190 6.46 -10.05 11.85
C ALA A 190 7.75 -9.47 12.47
N GLU A 191 8.75 -9.17 11.64
CA GLU A 191 9.99 -8.53 12.06
C GLU A 191 9.76 -7.12 12.61
N LEU A 192 9.01 -6.29 11.87
CA LEU A 192 8.60 -4.94 12.29
C LEU A 192 7.88 -4.95 13.64
N ILE A 193 6.90 -5.84 13.81
CA ILE A 193 6.14 -5.95 15.08
C ILE A 193 7.06 -6.40 16.21
N LYS A 194 8.00 -7.33 15.95
CA LYS A 194 8.92 -7.85 16.96
C LYS A 194 9.89 -6.77 17.43
N GLU A 195 10.48 -6.01 16.52
CA GLU A 195 11.39 -4.91 16.84
C GLU A 195 10.67 -3.80 17.60
N ARG A 196 9.49 -3.38 17.11
CA ARG A 196 8.68 -2.36 17.78
C ARG A 196 8.26 -2.77 19.17
N ARG A 197 7.84 -4.03 19.36
CA ARG A 197 7.52 -4.54 20.71
C ARG A 197 8.69 -4.42 21.68
N ARG A 198 9.95 -4.64 21.23
CA ARG A 198 11.13 -4.50 22.08
C ARG A 198 11.37 -3.05 22.45
N ASP A 199 11.35 -2.15 21.47
CA ASP A 199 11.52 -0.70 21.69
C ASP A 199 10.48 -0.14 22.66
N PHE A 200 9.24 -0.63 22.57
CA PHE A 200 8.17 -0.24 23.49
C PHE A 200 8.35 -0.78 24.91
N VAL A 201 8.91 -1.99 25.09
CA VAL A 201 9.19 -2.56 26.42
C VAL A 201 10.38 -1.86 27.06
N ALA A 202 11.36 -1.42 26.27
CA ALA A 202 12.51 -0.65 26.74
C ALA A 202 12.13 0.76 27.24
N GLY A 203 10.91 1.23 26.93
CA GLY A 203 10.35 2.46 27.49
C GLY A 203 10.97 3.74 26.92
N ASP A 204 11.57 3.68 25.72
CA ASP A 204 12.23 4.84 25.10
C ASP A 204 11.20 5.96 24.80
N PRO A 205 11.24 7.10 25.53
CA PRO A 205 10.27 8.17 25.38
C PRO A 205 10.40 8.90 24.04
N ASP A 206 11.57 8.84 23.39
CA ASP A 206 11.86 9.61 22.18
C ASP A 206 11.24 9.00 20.91
N LYS A 207 10.80 7.73 20.97
CA LYS A 207 10.15 7.02 19.84
C LYS A 207 8.62 7.05 19.86
N SER A 208 7.99 7.61 20.90
CA SER A 208 6.54 7.50 21.11
C SER A 208 5.66 8.30 20.12
N CYS A 209 6.21 9.21 19.31
CA CYS A 209 5.45 10.11 18.44
C CYS A 209 6.07 10.32 17.05
N LYS A 210 7.08 9.55 16.67
CA LYS A 210 7.79 9.78 15.39
C LYS A 210 7.08 9.16 14.19
N ASP A 211 6.36 8.07 14.37
CA ASP A 211 5.79 7.27 13.27
C ASP A 211 4.26 7.07 13.38
N VAL A 212 3.65 6.70 12.25
CA VAL A 212 2.20 6.43 12.16
C VAL A 212 1.75 5.35 13.14
N MET A 213 2.50 4.25 13.29
CA MET A 213 2.12 3.13 14.15
C MET A 213 2.02 3.56 15.63
N SER A 214 2.94 4.42 16.07
CA SER A 214 2.93 5.03 17.41
C SER A 214 1.69 5.91 17.64
N VAL A 215 1.29 6.71 16.65
CA VAL A 215 0.06 7.53 16.71
C VAL A 215 -1.20 6.66 16.77
N LEU A 216 -1.26 5.60 15.96
CA LEU A 216 -2.41 4.67 15.95
C LEU A 216 -2.60 3.97 17.30
N ARG A 217 -1.51 3.61 17.96
CA ARG A 217 -1.55 3.02 19.31
C ARG A 217 -2.12 3.99 20.34
N SER A 218 -1.69 5.26 20.29
CA SER A 218 -2.19 6.28 21.23
C SER A 218 -3.70 6.47 21.09
N THR A 219 -4.20 6.55 19.86
CA THR A 219 -5.62 6.69 19.53
C THR A 219 -6.45 5.50 20.00
N CYS A 220 -5.89 4.28 19.90
CA CYS A 220 -6.57 3.06 20.35
C CYS A 220 -6.71 3.00 21.88
N ARG A 221 -5.76 3.56 22.64
CA ARG A 221 -5.85 3.66 24.11
C ARG A 221 -6.93 4.64 24.57
N THR A 222 -7.18 5.71 23.81
CA THR A 222 -8.21 6.70 24.10
C THR A 222 -9.63 6.25 23.72
N CYS A 223 -9.75 5.15 22.97
CA CYS A 223 -11.03 4.55 22.55
C CYS A 223 -11.53 3.43 23.50
N ARG A 224 -10.97 3.33 24.71
CA ARG A 224 -11.50 2.47 25.78
C ARG A 224 -12.55 3.18 26.61
#